data_AF-A0A822C3V8-F1
#
_entry.id   AF-A0A822C3V8-F1
#
_cell.length_a   1.000
_cell.length_b   1.000
_cell.length_c   1.000
_cell.angle_alpha   90.00
_cell.angle_beta   90.00
_cell.angle_gamma   90.00
#
_symmetry.space_group_name_H-M   'P 1'
#
loop_
_entity.id
_entity.type
_entity.pdbx_description
1 polymer ?
#
loop_
_entity_poly.entity_id
_entity_poly.type
_entity_poly.pdbx_seq_one_letter_code
_entity_poly.pdbx_strand_id
1 'polypeptide(L)'
;PSGYMQEGLSYLAYTLPILGPAVYLAKSMGISILDDAWFRPDWHNLALHIISLRKRRNSLQFGVSDSTYSYNGFLPFIFNSTNDRNIKAALKWFYDRTMGINSSSPAYDGKDKSAALLYYPYEIVAQHPSVVFPRS
;
A
#
# COMPACT_ATOMS: atom_id res chain seq x y z
N PRO A 1 3.64 -15.87 -1.47
CA PRO A 1 3.95 -15.58 -0.04
C PRO A 1 3.15 -14.36 0.43
N SER A 2 2.71 -14.35 1.68
CA SER A 2 1.64 -13.48 2.19
C SER A 2 2.01 -12.00 2.46
N GLY A 3 3.21 -11.55 2.12
CA GLY A 3 3.63 -10.14 2.33
C GLY A 3 3.96 -9.74 3.77
N TYR A 4 3.91 -10.68 4.73
CA TYR A 4 4.28 -10.39 6.12
C TYR A 4 5.80 -10.27 6.31
N MET A 5 6.20 -9.37 7.21
CA MET A 5 7.57 -9.24 7.72
C MET A 5 7.64 -9.80 9.15
N GLN A 6 8.70 -10.53 9.48
CA GLN A 6 8.90 -11.12 10.81
C GLN A 6 8.88 -10.06 11.93
N GLU A 7 9.44 -8.89 11.68
CA GLU A 7 9.52 -7.77 12.64
C GLU A 7 8.18 -7.00 12.79
N GLY A 8 7.16 -7.35 12.01
CA GLY A 8 5.86 -6.70 12.04
C GLY A 8 5.68 -5.59 11.00
N LEU A 9 4.49 -4.96 11.04
CA LEU A 9 4.08 -3.97 10.03
C LEU A 9 4.91 -2.69 10.12
N SER A 10 5.25 -2.20 11.32
CA SER A 10 6.02 -0.96 11.47
C SER A 10 7.39 -1.03 10.81
N TYR A 11 8.11 -2.16 10.93
CA TYR A 11 9.39 -2.35 10.24
C TYR A 11 9.24 -2.47 8.73
N LEU A 12 8.16 -3.11 8.28
CA LEU A 12 7.86 -3.21 6.86
C LEU A 12 7.54 -1.83 6.27
N ALA A 13 6.74 -1.03 6.98
CA ALA A 13 6.40 0.34 6.64
C ALA A 13 7.58 1.29 6.70
N TYR A 14 8.56 1.04 7.58
CA TYR A 14 9.84 1.75 7.58
C TYR A 14 10.71 1.36 6.37
N THR A 15 10.71 0.08 5.98
CA THR A 15 11.59 -0.44 4.94
C THR A 15 11.16 -0.04 3.53
N LEU A 16 9.86 -0.10 3.23
CA LEU A 16 9.37 0.15 1.87
C LEU A 16 9.62 1.56 1.33
N PRO A 17 9.50 2.65 2.11
CA PRO A 17 9.85 4.00 1.65
C PRO A 17 11.32 4.14 1.24
N ILE A 18 12.22 3.30 1.78
CA ILE A 18 13.63 3.27 1.40
C ILE A 18 13.81 2.38 0.15
N LEU A 19 13.24 1.17 0.17
CA LEU A 19 13.41 0.16 -0.87
C LEU A 19 12.65 0.50 -2.16
N GLY A 20 11.41 0.96 -2.05
CA GLY A 20 10.50 1.19 -3.16
C GLY A 20 11.05 2.15 -4.23
N PRO A 21 11.52 3.36 -3.85
CA PRO A 21 12.16 4.27 -4.81
C PRO A 21 13.36 3.63 -5.54
N ALA A 22 14.17 2.85 -4.83
CA ALA A 22 15.32 2.18 -5.43
C ALA A 22 14.89 1.11 -6.46
N VAL A 23 13.87 0.31 -6.14
CA VAL A 23 13.30 -0.68 -7.07
C VAL A 23 12.70 0.01 -8.30
N TYR A 24 11.95 1.10 -8.12
CA TYR A 24 11.36 1.83 -9.24
C TYR A 24 12.40 2.52 -10.11
N LEU A 25 13.47 3.06 -9.53
CA LEU A 25 14.59 3.62 -10.27
C LEU A 25 15.34 2.53 -11.05
N ALA A 26 15.61 1.39 -10.42
CA ALA A 26 16.23 0.26 -11.12
C ALA A 26 15.39 -0.15 -12.34
N LYS A 27 14.07 -0.27 -12.16
CA LYS A 27 13.15 -0.59 -13.25
C LYS A 27 13.14 0.47 -14.36
N SER A 28 13.17 1.76 -14.03
CA SER A 28 13.22 2.83 -15.04
C SER A 28 14.54 2.84 -15.83
N MET A 29 15.61 2.30 -15.25
CA MET A 29 16.89 2.06 -15.91
C MET A 29 16.95 0.73 -16.69
N GLY A 30 15.84 -0.02 -16.77
CA GLY A 30 15.78 -1.32 -17.46
C GLY A 30 16.36 -2.49 -16.65
N ILE A 31 16.64 -2.30 -15.35
CA ILE A 31 17.12 -3.35 -14.46
C ILE A 31 15.90 -4.06 -13.85
N SER A 32 15.57 -5.25 -14.35
CA SER A 32 14.37 -6.02 -13.97
C SER A 32 14.63 -7.19 -13.02
N ILE A 33 15.88 -7.43 -12.60
CA ILE A 33 16.25 -8.58 -11.75
C ILE A 33 15.51 -8.61 -10.40
N LEU A 34 14.97 -7.46 -9.97
CA LEU A 34 14.22 -7.31 -8.72
C LEU A 34 12.72 -7.49 -8.87
N ASP A 35 12.18 -7.53 -10.10
CA ASP A 35 10.74 -7.51 -10.36
C ASP A 35 10.05 -8.72 -9.72
N ASP A 36 10.61 -9.91 -9.90
CA ASP A 36 10.05 -11.14 -9.31
C ASP A 36 9.99 -11.03 -7.78
N ALA A 37 11.05 -10.55 -7.14
CA ALA A 37 11.08 -10.38 -5.69
C ALA A 37 10.10 -9.30 -5.21
N TRP A 38 9.93 -8.23 -5.98
CA TRP A 38 9.06 -7.10 -5.67
C TRP A 38 7.57 -7.45 -5.78
N PHE A 39 7.18 -8.18 -6.82
CA PHE A 39 5.78 -8.54 -7.09
C PHE A 39 5.33 -9.85 -6.45
N ARG A 40 6.27 -10.70 -6.02
CA ARG A 40 5.96 -11.99 -5.38
C ARG A 40 5.08 -11.88 -4.12
N PRO A 41 5.24 -10.89 -3.22
CA PRO A 41 4.43 -10.81 -2.02
C PRO A 41 2.99 -10.38 -2.31
N ASP A 42 2.05 -10.95 -1.56
CA ASP A 42 0.64 -10.65 -1.65
C ASP A 42 0.29 -9.33 -0.91
N TRP A 43 0.77 -8.22 -1.47
CA TRP A 43 0.66 -6.89 -0.85
C TRP A 43 -0.78 -6.42 -0.67
N HIS A 44 -1.67 -6.79 -1.59
CA HIS A 44 -3.08 -6.40 -1.50
C HIS A 44 -3.79 -7.11 -0.34
N ASN A 45 -3.48 -8.38 -0.11
CA ASN A 45 -4.03 -9.15 1.00
C ASN A 45 -3.58 -8.57 2.35
N LEU A 46 -2.30 -8.18 2.46
CA LEU A 46 -1.80 -7.43 3.61
C LEU A 46 -2.59 -6.13 3.84
N ALA A 47 -2.81 -5.34 2.78
CA ALA A 47 -3.55 -4.09 2.88
C ALA A 47 -5.02 -4.28 3.32
N LEU A 48 -5.67 -5.36 2.89
CA LEU A 48 -7.08 -5.61 3.21
C LEU A 48 -7.29 -6.19 4.60
N HIS A 49 -6.38 -7.05 5.07
CA HIS A 49 -6.57 -7.80 6.32
C HIS A 49 -5.85 -7.20 7.52
N ILE A 50 -4.71 -6.53 7.31
CA ILE A 50 -3.89 -5.97 8.40
C ILE A 50 -4.11 -4.48 8.54
N ILE A 51 -4.17 -3.75 7.42
CA ILE A 51 -4.32 -2.30 7.44
C ILE A 51 -5.79 -1.93 7.45
N SER A 52 -6.24 -1.28 8.52
CA SER A 52 -7.58 -0.71 8.52
C SER A 52 -7.59 0.56 7.68
N LEU A 53 -8.06 0.47 6.43
CA LEU A 53 -8.45 1.61 5.60
C LEU A 53 -9.73 2.24 6.19
N ARG A 54 -9.62 2.85 7.37
CA ARG A 54 -10.68 3.58 8.10
C ARG A 54 -10.11 4.89 8.64
N LYS A 55 -11.00 5.82 9.01
CA LYS A 55 -10.62 7.14 9.57
C LYS A 55 -9.75 7.03 10.82
N ARG A 56 -10.05 6.08 11.72
CA ARG A 56 -9.16 5.72 12.83
C ARG A 56 -8.15 4.70 12.32
N ARG A 57 -6.94 5.19 12.09
CA ARG A 57 -5.83 4.46 11.48
C ARG A 57 -5.29 3.41 12.43
N ASN A 58 -5.85 2.22 12.34
CA ASN A 58 -5.42 1.08 13.13
C ASN A 58 -4.80 0.03 12.20
N SER A 59 -3.97 -0.83 12.76
CA SER A 59 -3.50 -2.04 12.09
C SER A 59 -3.60 -3.20 13.05
N LEU A 60 -3.93 -4.38 12.53
CA LEU A 60 -3.76 -5.62 13.27
C LEU A 60 -2.34 -6.11 13.03
N GLN A 61 -1.48 -6.08 14.03
CA GLN A 61 -0.08 -6.48 13.86
C GLN A 61 0.44 -7.27 15.06
N PHE A 62 1.51 -8.02 14.80
CA PHE A 62 2.41 -8.60 15.78
C PHE A 62 3.78 -7.92 15.64
N GLY A 63 4.65 -8.06 16.64
CA GLY A 63 5.99 -7.46 16.64
C GLY A 63 6.06 -6.08 17.30
N VAL A 64 7.20 -5.39 17.13
CA VAL A 64 7.46 -4.09 17.76
C VAL A 64 6.71 -2.99 17.02
N SER A 65 5.97 -2.17 17.77
CA SER A 65 5.26 -1.00 17.22
C SER A 65 5.35 0.19 18.15
N ASP A 66 5.48 1.37 17.55
CA ASP A 66 5.01 2.61 18.16
C ASP A 66 3.50 2.74 17.87
N SER A 67 2.70 3.07 18.87
CA SER A 67 1.23 3.00 18.78
C SER A 67 0.58 4.08 17.91
N THR A 68 1.34 4.90 17.18
CA THR A 68 0.81 6.16 16.62
C THR A 68 0.92 6.28 15.10
N TYR A 69 1.82 5.55 14.41
CA TYR A 69 2.12 5.84 12.99
C TYR A 69 2.48 4.62 12.13
N SER A 70 2.04 3.42 12.52
CA SER A 70 2.54 2.12 12.05
C SER A 70 2.57 1.84 10.54
N TYR A 71 2.02 2.70 9.68
CA TYR A 71 2.07 2.52 8.22
C TYR A 71 2.05 3.82 7.39
N ASN A 72 2.59 4.94 7.88
CA ASN A 72 2.77 6.12 7.02
C ASN A 72 3.65 5.78 5.80
N GLY A 73 3.36 6.41 4.66
CA GLY A 73 4.15 6.25 3.42
C GLY A 73 4.04 4.88 2.75
N PHE A 74 3.34 3.91 3.35
CA PHE A 74 3.35 2.51 2.94
C PHE A 74 2.38 2.18 1.79
N LEU A 75 1.17 2.73 1.82
CA LEU A 75 0.08 2.34 0.91
C LEU A 75 0.35 2.62 -0.59
N PRO A 76 1.04 3.71 -0.97
CA PRO A 76 1.42 3.96 -2.36
C PRO A 76 2.29 2.86 -2.97
N PHE A 77 3.16 2.24 -2.15
CA PHE A 77 3.98 1.12 -2.62
C PHE A 77 3.16 -0.12 -2.87
N ILE A 78 2.11 -0.38 -2.07
CA ILE A 78 1.19 -1.50 -2.30
C ILE A 78 0.48 -1.37 -3.65
N PHE A 79 0.04 -0.17 -4.04
CA PHE A 79 -0.62 0.01 -5.33
C PHE A 79 0.31 -0.40 -6.47
N ASN A 80 1.56 0.03 -6.41
CA ASN A 80 2.52 -0.20 -7.48
C ASN A 80 3.12 -1.61 -7.46
N SER A 81 3.10 -2.30 -6.32
CA SER A 81 3.46 -3.72 -6.22
C SER A 81 2.29 -4.68 -6.46
N THR A 82 1.06 -4.18 -6.65
CA THR A 82 -0.11 -4.99 -7.04
C THR A 82 -0.25 -5.02 -8.56
N ASN A 83 0.04 -6.16 -9.19
CA ASN A 83 -0.03 -6.30 -10.65
C ASN A 83 -1.46 -6.40 -11.20
N ASP A 84 -2.38 -6.96 -10.44
CA ASP A 84 -3.79 -7.06 -10.86
C ASP A 84 -4.44 -5.68 -10.88
N ARG A 85 -4.88 -5.25 -12.06
CA ARG A 85 -5.46 -3.93 -12.29
C ARG A 85 -6.80 -3.73 -11.56
N ASN A 86 -7.62 -4.78 -11.47
CA ASN A 86 -8.92 -4.72 -10.78
C ASN A 86 -8.70 -4.61 -9.27
N ILE A 87 -7.78 -5.41 -8.71
CA ILE A 87 -7.40 -5.33 -7.30
C ILE A 87 -6.82 -3.95 -6.99
N LYS A 88 -5.91 -3.44 -7.82
CA LYS A 88 -5.35 -2.09 -7.67
C LYS A 88 -6.45 -1.02 -7.68
N ALA A 89 -7.43 -1.13 -8.59
CA ALA A 89 -8.57 -0.22 -8.65
C ALA A 89 -9.47 -0.28 -7.40
N ALA A 90 -9.66 -1.47 -6.82
CA ALA A 90 -10.40 -1.66 -5.58
C ALA A 90 -9.64 -1.12 -4.35
N LEU A 91 -8.32 -1.34 -4.28
CA LEU A 91 -7.47 -0.75 -3.24
C LEU A 91 -7.49 0.78 -3.30
N LYS A 92 -7.39 1.36 -4.51
CA LYS A 92 -7.53 2.80 -4.73
C LYS A 92 -8.88 3.32 -4.26
N TRP A 93 -9.96 2.58 -4.52
CA TRP A 93 -11.31 2.95 -4.05
C TRP A 93 -11.39 3.05 -2.52
N PHE A 94 -10.78 2.10 -1.80
CA PHE A 94 -10.73 2.15 -0.33
C PHE A 94 -9.87 3.32 0.16
N TYR A 95 -8.69 3.48 -0.41
CA TYR A 95 -7.77 4.56 -0.05
C TYR A 95 -8.40 5.94 -0.26
N ASP A 96 -8.96 6.20 -1.44
CA ASP A 96 -9.51 7.52 -1.79
C ASP A 96 -10.62 7.95 -0.85
N ARG A 97 -11.48 7.03 -0.42
CA ARG A 97 -12.60 7.34 0.49
C ARG A 97 -12.18 7.53 1.94
N THR A 98 -11.02 7.00 2.33
CA THR A 98 -10.62 6.91 3.73
C THR A 98 -9.54 7.93 4.06
N MET A 99 -8.57 8.10 3.17
CA MET A 99 -7.38 8.93 3.39
C MET A 99 -6.87 9.68 2.16
N GLY A 100 -7.31 9.31 0.96
CA GLY A 100 -6.94 9.96 -0.29
C GLY A 100 -7.91 11.08 -0.70
N ILE A 101 -7.97 11.34 -2.00
CA ILE A 101 -8.54 12.56 -2.60
C ILE A 101 -10.04 12.73 -2.30
N ASN A 102 -10.77 11.63 -2.11
CA ASN A 102 -12.22 11.65 -1.87
C ASN A 102 -12.59 11.55 -0.39
N SER A 103 -11.62 11.65 0.53
CA SER A 103 -11.87 11.62 1.96
C SER A 103 -12.31 12.99 2.45
N SER A 104 -13.26 13.03 3.39
CA SER A 104 -13.67 14.28 4.07
C SER A 104 -12.56 14.89 4.93
N SER A 105 -11.49 14.14 5.21
CA SER A 105 -10.31 14.58 5.96
C SER A 105 -9.08 13.84 5.43
N PRO A 106 -8.54 14.24 4.28
CA PRO A 106 -7.51 13.49 3.59
C PRO A 106 -6.19 13.53 4.38
N ALA A 107 -5.67 12.34 4.72
CA ALA A 107 -4.40 12.20 5.42
C ALA A 107 -3.23 12.04 4.45
N TYR A 108 -3.48 11.63 3.20
CA TYR A 108 -2.47 11.36 2.17
C TYR A 108 -1.29 10.54 2.70
N ASP A 109 -1.61 9.45 3.41
CA ASP A 109 -0.61 8.57 4.01
C ASP A 109 0.23 9.14 5.16
N GLY A 110 -0.31 10.15 5.85
CA GLY A 110 0.19 10.59 7.15
C GLY A 110 1.35 11.57 7.06
N LYS A 111 2.49 11.25 7.65
CA LYS A 111 3.67 12.13 7.63
C LYS A 111 4.44 12.06 6.31
N ASP A 112 4.39 10.92 5.64
CA ASP A 112 5.14 10.64 4.40
C ASP A 112 4.30 10.92 3.15
N LYS A 113 3.63 12.08 3.13
CA LYS A 113 2.68 12.45 2.07
C LYS A 113 3.31 12.57 0.68
N SER A 114 4.61 12.78 0.61
CA SER A 114 5.36 12.80 -0.65
C SER A 114 5.30 11.45 -1.36
N ALA A 115 5.36 10.33 -0.62
CA ALA A 115 5.21 9.00 -1.20
C ALA A 115 3.82 8.83 -1.82
N ALA A 116 2.78 9.35 -1.16
CA ALA A 116 1.44 9.38 -1.74
C ALA A 116 1.40 10.22 -3.01
N LEU A 117 1.99 11.41 -3.03
CA LEU A 117 1.98 12.23 -4.24
C LEU A 117 2.71 11.57 -5.42
N LEU A 118 3.87 10.97 -5.18
CA LEU A 118 4.76 10.43 -6.21
C LEU A 118 4.32 9.08 -6.76
N TYR A 119 3.74 8.23 -5.92
CA TYR A 119 3.46 6.83 -6.24
C TYR A 119 1.97 6.51 -6.28
N TYR A 120 1.10 7.52 -6.21
CA TYR A 120 -0.33 7.32 -6.39
C TYR A 120 -0.66 6.90 -7.83
N PRO A 121 -1.55 5.90 -8.02
CA PRO A 121 -1.88 5.37 -9.34
C PRO A 121 -2.91 6.26 -10.06
N TYR A 122 -2.46 7.40 -10.58
CA TYR A 122 -3.31 8.37 -11.29
C TYR A 122 -3.99 7.77 -12.53
N GLU A 123 -3.34 6.80 -13.17
CA GLU A 123 -3.80 6.11 -14.38
C GLU A 123 -4.92 5.08 -14.12
N ILE A 124 -5.21 4.80 -12.86
CA ILE A 124 -6.19 3.80 -12.46
C ILE A 124 -7.49 4.48 -12.03
N VAL A 125 -8.57 4.16 -12.73
CA VAL A 125 -9.92 4.56 -12.29
C VAL A 125 -10.33 3.69 -11.11
N ALA A 126 -10.70 4.31 -10.00
CA ALA A 126 -11.13 3.59 -8.80
C ALA A 126 -12.42 2.80 -9.04
N GLN A 127 -12.50 1.57 -8.53
CA GLN A 127 -13.61 0.65 -8.78
C GLN A 127 -14.20 0.12 -7.48
N HIS A 128 -15.52 -0.03 -7.42
CA HIS A 128 -16.16 -0.56 -6.22
C HIS A 128 -15.66 -1.99 -5.89
N PRO A 129 -15.24 -2.27 -4.64
CA PRO A 129 -14.63 -3.54 -4.26
C PRO A 129 -15.50 -4.77 -4.54
N SER A 130 -16.82 -4.64 -4.55
CA SER A 130 -17.75 -5.75 -4.84
C SER A 130 -17.60 -6.34 -6.24
N VAL A 131 -16.96 -5.65 -7.18
CA VAL A 131 -16.70 -6.17 -8.52
C VAL A 131 -15.46 -7.08 -8.54
N VAL A 132 -14.62 -6.99 -7.51
CA VAL A 132 -13.30 -7.63 -7.45
C VAL A 132 -13.24 -8.68 -6.34
N PHE A 133 -13.78 -8.35 -5.17
CA PHE A 133 -13.92 -9.25 -4.03
C PHE A 133 -15.39 -9.66 -3.93
N PRO A 134 -15.75 -10.87 -4.42
CA PRO A 134 -17.13 -11.34 -4.31
C PRO A 134 -17.52 -11.45 -2.84
N ARG A 135 -18.78 -11.11 -2.52
CA ARG A 135 -19.32 -11.33 -1.18
C ARG A 135 -19.38 -12.84 -0.96
N SER A 136 -18.65 -13.33 0.04
CA SER A 136 -18.82 -14.68 0.60
C SER A 136 -20.17 -14.80 1.27
#